data_AF-A0A8H4VUV7-F1
#
_entry.id   AF-A0A8H4VUV7-F1
#
_cell.length_a   1.000
_cell.length_b   1.000
_cell.length_c   1.000
_cell.angle_alpha   90.00
_cell.angle_beta   90.00
_cell.angle_gamma   90.00
#
_symmetry.space_group_name_H-M   'P 1'
#
loop_
_entity.id
_entity.type
_entity.pdbx_description
1 polymer ?
#
loop_
_entity_poly.entity_id
_entity_poly.type
_entity_poly.pdbx_seq_one_letter_code
_entity_poly.pdbx_strand_id
1 'polypeptide(L)'
;MEQSYGGQVHEERKYAQRKQYRVVYKEVCDSVGDLKTLGEVMDVLEQMLIPLAFMFFAGWVHRDVSSGNLLAYKVDGRWQAKLSDLEYAKKFPPTKINKDIKDPKTGTPYFMPIEILKQSYLYLDLDSIEATAGGDTPDASDAPAQPHVVVTHNFQHDLESLWWIILWTLTCRVKFDDSQGFGKRIFANSLFTTLQREQVFKEVGANPWGPVLKPDVRALVVPFRKLQRGFVSCYKGLQLRDGSAMLKKPSYVSIYHNFHLFFRSLPEGIWRQVELINPTHNRPTGAKRTLTDAGFADLGEQDEGSGSPTPESSSNEMPPPPVAPVASSSRPHFTRSAAKAAKRLRS
;
A
#
# COMPACT_ATOMS: atom_id res chain seq x y z
N MET A 1 7.94 -55.99 -6.53
CA MET A 1 8.02 -54.82 -5.63
C MET A 1 8.29 -53.62 -6.52
N GLU A 2 7.24 -52.88 -6.84
CA GLU A 2 7.28 -51.70 -7.71
C GLU A 2 6.96 -50.49 -6.82
N GLN A 3 7.88 -49.53 -6.74
CA GLN A 3 7.70 -48.28 -6.00
C GLN A 3 6.90 -47.31 -6.88
N SER A 4 5.67 -46.98 -6.49
CA SER A 4 4.90 -45.91 -7.13
C SER A 4 5.23 -44.56 -6.47
N TYR A 5 5.95 -43.71 -7.19
CA TYR A 5 6.10 -42.29 -6.85
C TYR A 5 4.75 -41.59 -6.98
N GLY A 6 4.20 -41.12 -5.86
CA GLY A 6 2.99 -40.30 -5.83
C GLY A 6 3.27 -38.89 -6.34
N GLY A 7 2.96 -38.63 -7.60
CA GLY A 7 2.96 -37.28 -8.17
C GLY A 7 1.90 -36.41 -7.50
N GLN A 8 2.31 -35.30 -6.89
CA GLN A 8 1.38 -34.25 -6.47
C GLN A 8 0.74 -33.61 -7.70
N VAL A 9 -0.55 -33.89 -7.89
CA VAL A 9 -1.36 -33.24 -8.92
C VAL A 9 -1.55 -31.78 -8.51
N HIS A 10 -0.86 -30.88 -9.20
CA HIS A 10 -1.18 -29.45 -9.16
C HIS A 10 -2.58 -29.28 -9.78
N GLU A 11 -3.59 -28.98 -8.96
CA GLU A 11 -4.87 -28.50 -9.48
C GLU A 11 -4.64 -27.18 -10.22
N GLU A 12 -4.70 -27.25 -11.55
CA GLU A 12 -4.72 -26.07 -12.42
C GLU A 12 -5.87 -25.16 -12.01
N ARG A 13 -5.55 -23.91 -11.64
CA ARG A 13 -6.56 -22.86 -11.45
C ARG A 13 -7.32 -22.70 -12.77
N LYS A 14 -8.57 -23.18 -12.82
CA LYS A 14 -9.50 -22.85 -13.90
C LYS A 14 -9.57 -21.33 -14.04
N TYR A 15 -8.97 -20.80 -15.11
CA TYR A 15 -8.99 -19.38 -15.42
C TYR A 15 -10.42 -18.99 -15.80
N ALA A 16 -11.18 -18.49 -14.84
CA ALA A 16 -12.48 -17.92 -15.12
C ALA A 16 -12.28 -16.59 -15.84
N GLN A 17 -12.77 -16.51 -17.08
CA GLN A 17 -12.75 -15.28 -17.88
C GLN A 17 -13.39 -14.14 -17.07
N ARG A 18 -12.58 -13.14 -16.68
CA ARG A 18 -13.06 -12.00 -15.91
C ARG A 18 -13.93 -11.12 -16.80
N LYS A 19 -15.15 -10.80 -16.35
CA LYS A 19 -15.98 -9.80 -17.03
C LYS A 19 -15.39 -8.42 -16.79
N GLN A 20 -15.19 -7.65 -17.86
CA GLN A 20 -14.79 -6.26 -17.72
C GLN A 20 -15.95 -5.46 -17.11
N TYR A 21 -15.67 -4.75 -16.02
CA TYR A 21 -16.54 -3.71 -15.50
C TYR A 21 -15.75 -2.41 -15.43
N ARG A 22 -16.42 -1.28 -15.59
CA ARG A 22 -15.81 0.05 -15.51
C ARG A 22 -16.57 0.86 -14.46
N VAL A 23 -15.84 1.43 -13.51
CA VAL A 23 -16.38 2.37 -12.53
C VAL A 23 -15.90 3.76 -12.91
N VAL A 24 -16.83 4.70 -13.05
CA VAL A 24 -16.53 6.09 -13.42
C VAL A 24 -16.91 6.98 -12.25
N TYR A 25 -15.94 7.77 -11.79
CA TYR A 25 -16.14 8.78 -10.75
C TYR A 25 -16.27 10.16 -11.39
N LYS A 26 -16.97 11.07 -10.71
CA LYS A 26 -17.15 12.44 -11.20
C LYS A 26 -15.85 13.25 -11.09
N GLU A 27 -15.09 12.99 -10.03
CA GLU A 27 -13.87 13.71 -9.71
C GLU A 27 -12.69 13.20 -10.53
N VAL A 28 -11.94 14.14 -11.11
CA VAL A 28 -10.64 13.87 -11.72
C VAL A 28 -9.58 14.12 -10.66
N CYS A 29 -9.04 13.05 -10.10
CA CYS A 29 -8.06 13.13 -9.02
C CYS A 29 -6.63 13.01 -9.53
N ASP A 30 -5.70 13.66 -8.81
CA ASP A 30 -4.28 13.41 -8.93
C ASP A 30 -3.88 12.31 -7.93
N SER A 31 -2.97 11.40 -8.31
CA SER A 31 -2.40 10.48 -7.33
C SER A 31 -1.41 11.22 -6.43
N VAL A 32 -1.22 10.75 -5.20
CA VAL A 32 -0.18 11.29 -4.30
C VAL A 32 1.21 11.19 -4.95
N GLY A 33 1.43 10.17 -5.78
CA GLY A 33 2.65 10.00 -6.58
C GLY A 33 2.91 11.13 -7.58
N ASP A 34 1.89 11.90 -7.96
CA ASP A 34 1.95 12.95 -8.96
C ASP A 34 1.89 14.39 -8.39
N LEU A 35 1.61 14.54 -7.08
CA LEU A 35 1.59 15.85 -6.41
C LEU A 35 2.94 16.56 -6.47
N LYS A 36 2.94 17.89 -6.62
CA LYS A 36 4.14 18.63 -7.05
C LYS A 36 5.03 19.08 -5.90
N THR A 37 4.48 19.24 -4.70
CA THR A 37 5.24 19.71 -3.55
C THR A 37 5.13 18.77 -2.36
N LEU A 38 6.16 18.74 -1.52
CA LEU A 38 6.17 17.93 -0.30
C LEU A 38 5.06 18.33 0.68
N GLY A 39 4.73 19.62 0.77
CA GLY A 39 3.61 20.11 1.58
C GLY A 39 2.28 19.52 1.15
N GLU A 40 1.98 19.54 -0.15
CA GLU A 40 0.74 18.94 -0.69
C GLU A 40 0.65 17.44 -0.42
N VAL A 41 1.76 16.70 -0.57
CA VAL A 41 1.82 15.28 -0.23
C VAL A 41 1.49 15.06 1.24
N MET A 42 2.13 15.80 2.14
CA MET A 42 1.91 15.64 3.58
C MET A 42 0.46 15.98 3.98
N ASP A 43 -0.13 17.01 3.39
CA ASP A 43 -1.52 17.40 3.66
C ASP A 43 -2.52 16.30 3.24
N VAL A 44 -2.27 15.65 2.09
CA VAL A 44 -3.13 14.56 1.60
C VAL A 44 -2.92 13.29 2.44
N LEU A 45 -1.66 12.98 2.80
CA LEU A 45 -1.36 11.82 3.64
C LEU A 45 -1.94 11.95 5.05
N GLU A 46 -1.97 13.16 5.62
CA GLU A 46 -2.65 13.42 6.91
C GLU A 46 -4.14 13.11 6.80
N GLN A 47 -4.81 13.61 5.77
CA GLN A 47 -6.23 13.34 5.54
C GLN A 47 -6.50 11.86 5.28
N MET A 48 -5.55 11.12 4.70
CA MET A 48 -5.68 9.69 4.40
C MET A 48 -5.84 8.80 5.64
N LEU A 49 -5.50 9.33 6.83
CA LEU A 49 -5.81 8.65 8.08
C LEU A 49 -7.32 8.43 8.26
N ILE A 50 -8.16 9.36 7.79
CA ILE A 50 -9.63 9.27 7.93
C ILE A 50 -10.24 8.09 7.15
N PRO A 51 -10.02 7.93 5.82
CA PRO A 51 -10.56 6.79 5.10
C PRO A 51 -9.96 5.45 5.59
N LEU A 52 -8.69 5.42 6.02
CA LEU A 52 -8.14 4.21 6.65
C LEU A 52 -8.79 3.91 8.01
N ALA A 53 -9.18 4.93 8.78
CA ALA A 53 -9.97 4.73 9.99
C ALA A 53 -11.38 4.21 9.68
N PHE A 54 -12.01 4.66 8.58
CA PHE A 54 -13.29 4.08 8.14
C PHE A 54 -13.17 2.61 7.74
N MET A 55 -12.10 2.24 7.02
CA MET A 55 -11.76 0.84 6.74
C MET A 55 -11.65 0.03 8.04
N PHE A 56 -10.91 0.56 9.02
CA PHE A 56 -10.80 -0.04 10.35
C PHE A 56 -12.16 -0.22 11.05
N PHE A 57 -13.01 0.81 11.08
CA PHE A 57 -14.34 0.73 11.69
C PHE A 57 -15.26 -0.26 10.97
N ALA A 58 -15.12 -0.40 9.65
CA ALA A 58 -15.83 -1.40 8.87
C ALA A 58 -15.28 -2.83 9.07
N GLY A 59 -14.12 -2.97 9.72
CA GLY A 59 -13.44 -4.26 9.88
C GLY A 59 -12.76 -4.74 8.61
N TRP A 60 -12.27 -3.83 7.76
CA TRP A 60 -11.58 -4.14 6.50
C TRP A 60 -10.18 -3.55 6.47
N VAL A 61 -9.25 -4.28 5.86
CA VAL A 61 -7.91 -3.81 5.49
C VAL A 61 -7.84 -3.57 3.99
N HIS A 62 -7.10 -2.57 3.57
CA HIS A 62 -6.96 -2.15 2.18
C HIS A 62 -6.02 -3.06 1.40
N ARG A 63 -4.86 -3.39 1.98
CA ARG A 63 -3.84 -4.31 1.45
C ARG A 63 -3.01 -3.83 0.26
N ASP A 64 -3.44 -2.79 -0.45
CA ASP A 64 -2.63 -2.15 -1.50
C ASP A 64 -2.56 -0.62 -1.35
N VAL A 65 -2.18 -0.15 -0.16
CA VAL A 65 -1.93 1.28 0.07
C VAL A 65 -0.64 1.67 -0.68
N SER A 66 -0.79 2.44 -1.75
CA SER A 66 0.29 2.83 -2.65
C SER A 66 0.15 4.30 -3.07
N SER A 67 1.23 4.94 -3.52
CA SER A 67 1.15 6.34 -3.98
C SER A 67 0.19 6.56 -5.16
N GLY A 68 -0.14 5.50 -5.92
CA GLY A 68 -1.14 5.53 -7.00
C GLY A 68 -2.59 5.40 -6.52
N ASN A 69 -2.82 4.69 -5.42
CA ASN A 69 -4.17 4.44 -4.89
C ASN A 69 -4.63 5.49 -3.87
N LEU A 70 -3.70 6.36 -3.44
CA LEU A 70 -3.99 7.54 -2.65
C LEU A 70 -4.27 8.73 -3.58
N LEU A 71 -5.52 9.16 -3.63
CA LEU A 71 -5.98 10.20 -4.55
C LEU A 71 -6.20 11.53 -3.84
N ALA A 72 -5.94 12.61 -4.57
CA ALA A 72 -6.12 13.99 -4.14
C ALA A 72 -7.03 14.73 -5.13
N TYR A 73 -7.98 15.49 -4.61
CA TYR A 73 -8.90 16.29 -5.42
C TYR A 73 -9.06 17.69 -4.83
N LYS A 74 -9.03 18.74 -5.66
CA LYS A 74 -9.22 20.11 -5.19
C LYS A 74 -10.69 20.47 -5.08
N VAL A 75 -11.09 20.91 -3.89
CA VAL A 75 -12.39 21.54 -3.61
C VAL A 75 -12.12 22.91 -3.01
N ASP A 76 -12.61 23.96 -3.66
CA ASP A 76 -12.43 25.36 -3.22
C ASP A 76 -10.95 25.71 -2.94
N GLY A 77 -10.06 25.23 -3.80
CA GLY A 77 -8.61 25.44 -3.69
C GLY A 77 -7.89 24.59 -2.64
N ARG A 78 -8.60 23.73 -1.90
CA ARG A 78 -8.04 22.84 -0.88
C ARG A 78 -8.04 21.39 -1.33
N TRP A 79 -6.97 20.66 -0.99
CA TRP A 79 -6.90 19.23 -1.24
C TRP A 79 -7.86 18.45 -0.35
N GLN A 80 -8.57 17.50 -0.95
CA GLN A 80 -9.33 16.45 -0.28
C GLN A 80 -8.76 15.09 -0.65
N ALA A 81 -8.44 14.28 0.35
CA ALA A 81 -7.97 12.91 0.16
C ALA A 81 -9.12 11.94 -0.17
N LYS A 82 -8.85 11.00 -1.07
CA LYS A 82 -9.72 9.86 -1.38
C LYS A 82 -8.88 8.58 -1.45
N LEU A 83 -9.31 7.55 -0.73
CA LEU A 83 -8.74 6.21 -0.85
C LEU A 83 -9.45 5.48 -2.00
N SER A 84 -8.69 4.93 -2.92
CA SER A 84 -9.20 4.23 -4.10
C SER A 84 -8.67 2.79 -4.16
N ASP A 85 -9.21 2.02 -5.09
CA ASP A 85 -8.78 0.65 -5.40
C ASP A 85 -8.92 -0.35 -4.24
N LEU A 86 -10.17 -0.75 -3.99
CA LEU A 86 -10.53 -1.74 -2.97
C LEU A 86 -10.51 -3.18 -3.50
N GLU A 87 -9.89 -3.45 -4.65
CA GLU A 87 -9.97 -4.78 -5.28
C GLU A 87 -9.34 -5.88 -4.42
N TYR A 88 -8.30 -5.54 -3.65
CA TYR A 88 -7.61 -6.46 -2.74
C TYR A 88 -8.10 -6.37 -1.29
N ALA A 89 -9.02 -5.46 -0.99
CA ALA A 89 -9.49 -5.23 0.36
C ALA A 89 -10.12 -6.51 0.94
N LYS A 90 -9.84 -6.80 2.22
CA LYS A 90 -10.40 -7.97 2.92
C LYS A 90 -10.86 -7.65 4.32
N LYS A 91 -11.82 -8.43 4.81
CA LYS A 91 -12.24 -8.39 6.22
C LYS A 91 -11.08 -8.83 7.11
N PHE A 92 -10.89 -8.10 8.19
CA PHE A 92 -9.98 -8.45 9.27
C PHE A 92 -10.71 -8.38 10.62
N PRO A 93 -10.60 -9.41 11.48
CA PRO A 93 -9.81 -10.63 11.29
C PRO A 93 -10.36 -11.54 10.17
N PRO A 94 -9.52 -12.37 9.54
CA PRO A 94 -9.96 -13.28 8.50
C PRO A 94 -11.03 -14.24 9.03
N THR A 95 -12.08 -14.47 8.23
CA THR A 95 -13.20 -15.35 8.63
C THR A 95 -12.90 -16.84 8.42
N LYS A 96 -11.89 -17.17 7.60
CA LYS A 96 -11.47 -18.55 7.29
C LYS A 96 -9.94 -18.62 7.15
N ILE A 97 -9.27 -19.06 8.22
CA ILE A 97 -7.80 -19.16 8.29
C ILE A 97 -7.20 -19.89 7.08
N ASN A 98 -7.78 -21.01 6.63
CA ASN A 98 -7.17 -21.86 5.59
C ASN A 98 -7.26 -21.34 4.14
N LYS A 99 -8.19 -20.44 3.79
CA LYS A 99 -8.27 -19.88 2.42
C LYS A 99 -7.44 -18.61 2.26
N ASP A 100 -7.30 -17.84 3.33
CA ASP A 100 -6.56 -16.59 3.33
C ASP A 100 -5.03 -16.81 3.40
N ILE A 101 -4.58 -18.00 3.84
CA ILE A 101 -3.16 -18.43 3.85
C ILE A 101 -2.54 -18.54 2.43
N LYS A 102 -3.34 -18.78 1.40
CA LYS A 102 -2.86 -18.94 0.01
C LYS A 102 -2.94 -17.66 -0.83
N ASP A 103 -3.13 -16.51 -0.18
CA ASP A 103 -3.20 -15.24 -0.90
C ASP A 103 -1.82 -14.89 -1.46
N PRO A 104 -1.72 -14.54 -2.75
CA PRO A 104 -0.47 -14.03 -3.31
C PRO A 104 -0.02 -12.77 -2.57
N LYS A 105 1.29 -12.47 -2.62
CA LYS A 105 1.82 -11.16 -2.20
C LYS A 105 1.16 -10.08 -3.06
N THR A 106 0.15 -9.44 -2.52
CA THR A 106 -0.56 -8.32 -3.14
C THR A 106 0.04 -7.02 -2.65
N GLY A 107 0.21 -6.06 -3.54
CA GLY A 107 0.61 -4.71 -3.19
C GLY A 107 1.79 -4.20 -4.01
N THR A 108 1.91 -2.88 -4.09
CA THR A 108 3.06 -2.23 -4.74
C THR A 108 4.35 -2.48 -3.94
N PRO A 109 5.38 -3.18 -4.47
CA PRO A 109 6.54 -3.62 -3.68
C PRO A 109 7.28 -2.52 -2.91
N TYR A 110 7.27 -1.30 -3.45
CA TYR A 110 7.91 -0.13 -2.83
C TYR A 110 7.29 0.23 -1.49
N PHE A 111 5.98 0.01 -1.34
CA PHE A 111 5.19 0.42 -0.18
C PHE A 111 4.72 -0.77 0.64
N MET A 112 5.04 -2.00 0.21
CA MET A 112 4.66 -3.21 0.92
C MET A 112 5.28 -3.25 2.34
N PRO A 113 4.47 -3.55 3.37
CA PRO A 113 4.94 -3.69 4.75
C PRO A 113 5.94 -4.83 4.91
N ILE A 114 6.89 -4.70 5.84
CA ILE A 114 8.01 -5.65 5.95
C ILE A 114 7.56 -7.07 6.27
N GLU A 115 6.63 -7.25 7.22
CA GLU A 115 6.16 -8.61 7.57
C GLU A 115 5.45 -9.30 6.41
N ILE A 116 4.75 -8.52 5.58
CA ILE A 116 4.07 -9.00 4.37
C ILE A 116 5.10 -9.34 3.30
N LEU A 117 6.12 -8.50 3.10
CA LEU A 117 7.16 -8.76 2.12
C LEU A 117 8.02 -9.97 2.51
N LYS A 118 8.33 -10.14 3.81
CA LYS A 118 9.07 -11.28 4.38
C LYS A 118 8.23 -12.56 4.52
N GLN A 119 6.91 -12.43 4.63
CA GLN A 119 6.00 -13.53 5.03
C GLN A 119 6.36 -14.11 6.42
N SER A 120 6.97 -13.30 7.27
CA SER A 120 7.34 -13.67 8.65
C SER A 120 7.14 -12.50 9.60
N TYR A 121 6.69 -12.78 10.81
CA TYR A 121 6.57 -11.78 11.86
C TYR A 121 7.97 -11.26 12.29
N LEU A 122 8.09 -9.96 12.54
CA LEU A 122 9.39 -9.29 12.73
C LEU A 122 10.13 -9.65 14.03
N TYR A 123 9.38 -9.85 15.11
CA TYR A 123 9.89 -10.14 16.46
C TYR A 123 9.16 -11.34 17.10
N LEU A 124 8.53 -12.19 16.30
CA LEU A 124 8.05 -13.49 16.79
C LEU A 124 9.24 -14.44 16.81
N ASP A 125 9.61 -14.90 17.99
CA ASP A 125 10.60 -15.95 18.17
C ASP A 125 9.85 -17.29 18.22
N LEU A 126 10.02 -18.11 17.18
CA LEU A 126 9.34 -19.40 17.07
C LEU A 126 9.98 -20.43 18.01
N ASP A 127 11.28 -20.30 18.29
CA ASP A 127 12.04 -21.25 19.12
C ASP A 127 11.59 -21.19 20.59
N SER A 128 11.20 -20.01 21.07
CA SER A 128 10.66 -19.84 22.44
C SER A 128 9.21 -20.30 22.60
N ILE A 129 8.43 -20.40 21.51
CA ILE A 129 7.09 -21.00 21.54
C ILE A 129 7.20 -22.53 21.63
N GLU A 130 8.13 -23.15 20.89
CA GLU A 130 8.38 -24.59 20.96
C GLU A 130 8.86 -25.04 22.36
N ALA A 131 9.74 -24.25 23.00
CA ALA A 131 10.25 -24.56 24.35
C ALA A 131 9.16 -24.53 25.45
N THR A 132 8.04 -23.84 25.24
CA THR A 132 6.93 -23.78 26.22
C THR A 132 5.84 -24.83 25.97
N ALA A 133 5.83 -25.46 24.79
CA ALA A 133 4.94 -26.57 24.44
C ALA A 133 5.56 -27.96 24.73
N GLY A 134 6.84 -28.03 25.07
CA GLY A 134 7.60 -29.26 25.35
C GLY A 134 7.40 -29.85 26.75
N GLY A 135 6.17 -29.86 27.26
CA GLY A 135 5.78 -30.64 28.44
C GLY A 135 5.00 -31.88 28.01
N ASP A 136 5.60 -33.05 28.22
CA ASP A 136 5.09 -34.40 27.94
C ASP A 136 5.04 -34.82 26.46
N THR A 137 5.97 -35.71 26.10
CA THR A 137 6.04 -36.43 24.82
C THR A 137 4.84 -37.36 24.62
N PRO A 138 4.00 -37.17 23.60
CA PRO A 138 3.18 -38.26 23.07
C PRO A 138 3.92 -38.94 21.91
N ASP A 139 3.64 -40.22 21.75
CA ASP A 139 4.22 -41.14 20.78
C ASP A 139 4.28 -40.59 19.34
N ALA A 140 5.37 -40.89 18.62
CA ALA A 140 5.82 -40.23 17.40
C ALA A 140 5.00 -40.52 16.13
N SER A 141 3.71 -40.84 16.24
CA SER A 141 2.85 -41.17 15.09
C SER A 141 1.62 -40.28 14.92
N ASP A 142 1.27 -39.43 15.89
CA ASP A 142 0.08 -38.56 15.86
C ASP A 142 0.39 -37.08 16.16
N ALA A 143 1.62 -36.62 15.91
CA ALA A 143 1.98 -35.21 16.12
C ALA A 143 1.08 -34.31 15.23
N PRO A 144 0.22 -33.44 15.81
CA PRO A 144 -0.56 -32.50 15.02
C PRO A 144 0.40 -31.62 14.25
N ALA A 145 0.20 -31.53 12.94
CA ALA A 145 1.01 -30.70 12.05
C ALA A 145 1.25 -29.33 12.70
N GLN A 146 2.53 -28.95 12.87
CA GLN A 146 2.88 -27.72 13.54
C GLN A 146 2.07 -26.54 12.98
N PRO A 147 1.52 -25.65 13.82
CA PRO A 147 0.80 -24.49 13.34
C PRO A 147 1.76 -23.57 12.60
N HIS A 148 1.77 -23.65 11.27
CA HIS A 148 2.45 -22.67 10.43
C HIS A 148 1.86 -21.29 10.72
N VAL A 149 2.62 -20.46 11.43
CA VAL A 149 2.21 -19.09 11.74
C VAL A 149 2.38 -18.24 10.48
N VAL A 150 1.27 -18.05 9.76
CA VAL A 150 1.24 -17.24 8.53
C VAL A 150 0.98 -15.78 8.88
N VAL A 151 1.81 -14.88 8.35
CA VAL A 151 1.58 -13.44 8.49
C VAL A 151 0.30 -13.06 7.75
N THR A 152 -0.64 -12.50 8.48
CA THR A 152 -1.89 -11.96 7.92
C THR A 152 -1.82 -10.45 7.87
N HIS A 153 -2.19 -9.87 6.72
CA HIS A 153 -2.30 -8.41 6.57
C HIS A 153 -3.34 -7.85 7.55
N ASN A 154 -2.93 -6.87 8.34
CA ASN A 154 -3.74 -6.24 9.39
C ASN A 154 -3.78 -4.71 9.22
N PHE A 155 -4.51 -4.01 10.09
CA PHE A 155 -4.67 -2.55 9.97
C PHE A 155 -3.36 -1.76 10.17
N GLN A 156 -2.41 -2.29 10.93
CA GLN A 156 -1.09 -1.65 11.13
C GLN A 156 -0.26 -1.68 9.84
N HIS A 157 -0.40 -2.74 9.03
CA HIS A 157 0.27 -2.88 7.74
C HIS A 157 -0.17 -1.80 6.73
N ASP A 158 -1.46 -1.43 6.70
CA ASP A 158 -1.93 -0.32 5.86
C ASP A 158 -1.29 1.02 6.27
N LEU A 159 -1.14 1.26 7.57
CA LEU A 159 -0.45 2.44 8.08
C LEU A 159 1.06 2.39 7.82
N GLU A 160 1.71 1.22 7.92
CA GLU A 160 3.14 1.08 7.56
C GLU A 160 3.38 1.46 6.10
N SER A 161 2.44 1.12 5.22
CA SER A 161 2.51 1.51 3.81
C SER A 161 2.53 3.05 3.65
N LEU A 162 1.76 3.80 4.45
CA LEU A 162 1.88 5.28 4.48
C LEU A 162 3.26 5.74 4.93
N TRP A 163 3.86 5.08 5.92
CA TRP A 163 5.22 5.39 6.36
C TRP A 163 6.24 5.20 5.23
N TRP A 164 6.12 4.11 4.46
CA TRP A 164 6.95 3.88 3.28
C TRP A 164 6.75 4.93 2.20
N ILE A 165 5.52 5.39 1.97
CA ILE A 165 5.22 6.48 1.02
C ILE A 165 5.88 7.79 1.46
N ILE A 166 5.87 8.11 2.76
CA ILE A 166 6.56 9.30 3.30
C ILE A 166 8.07 9.19 3.07
N LEU A 167 8.69 8.08 3.46
CA LEU A 167 10.13 7.87 3.29
C LEU A 167 10.52 7.91 1.80
N TRP A 168 9.74 7.27 0.94
CA TRP A 168 9.93 7.31 -0.51
C TRP A 168 9.83 8.72 -1.07
N THR A 169 8.88 9.52 -0.59
CA THR A 169 8.76 10.93 -1.00
C THR A 169 10.02 11.71 -0.61
N LEU A 170 10.49 11.55 0.64
CA LEU A 170 11.67 12.26 1.14
C LEU A 170 12.98 11.84 0.47
N THR A 171 13.10 10.57 0.08
CA THR A 171 14.36 10.01 -0.44
C THR A 171 14.37 9.94 -1.96
N CYS A 172 13.29 9.52 -2.61
CA CYS A 172 13.25 9.32 -4.06
C CYS A 172 12.69 10.51 -4.85
N ARG A 173 11.81 11.33 -4.27
CA ARG A 173 11.12 12.39 -5.00
C ARG A 173 11.67 13.79 -4.77
N VAL A 174 12.33 14.02 -3.63
CA VAL A 174 13.07 15.27 -3.43
C VAL A 174 14.27 15.28 -4.38
N LYS A 175 14.45 16.37 -5.14
CA LYS A 175 15.60 16.53 -6.05
C LYS A 175 16.88 16.82 -5.27
N PHE A 176 17.54 15.75 -4.81
CA PHE A 176 18.82 15.80 -4.12
C PHE A 176 19.52 14.45 -4.27
N ASP A 177 20.70 14.43 -4.89
CA ASP A 177 21.36 13.20 -5.35
C ASP A 177 21.65 12.21 -4.21
N ASP A 178 22.10 12.69 -3.05
CA ASP A 178 22.37 11.83 -1.89
C ASP A 178 21.09 11.16 -1.37
N SER A 179 19.99 11.92 -1.32
CA SER A 179 18.69 11.39 -0.91
C SER A 179 18.23 10.29 -1.86
N GLN A 180 18.37 10.52 -3.16
CA GLN A 180 17.94 9.59 -4.20
C GLN A 180 18.83 8.36 -4.29
N GLY A 181 20.15 8.53 -4.17
CA GLY A 181 21.11 7.43 -4.08
C GLY A 181 20.87 6.56 -2.86
N PHE A 182 20.41 7.14 -1.75
CA PHE A 182 19.93 6.39 -0.61
C PHE A 182 18.62 5.66 -0.90
N GLY A 183 17.60 6.35 -1.42
CA GLY A 183 16.29 5.75 -1.73
C GLY A 183 16.36 4.55 -2.69
N LYS A 184 17.21 4.60 -3.72
CA LYS A 184 17.43 3.50 -4.68
C LYS A 184 17.87 2.19 -4.04
N ARG A 185 18.50 2.23 -2.86
CA ARG A 185 18.95 1.03 -2.12
C ARG A 185 17.84 0.34 -1.32
N ILE A 186 16.72 1.03 -1.09
CA ILE A 186 15.62 0.59 -0.23
C ILE A 186 14.36 0.26 -1.04
N PHE A 187 14.12 1.06 -2.07
CA PHE A 187 12.96 0.95 -2.93
C PHE A 187 13.34 0.24 -4.23
N ALA A 188 13.05 -1.06 -4.27
CA ALA A 188 13.27 -1.93 -5.43
C ALA A 188 11.93 -2.55 -5.86
N ASN A 189 11.76 -2.80 -7.16
CA ASN A 189 10.56 -3.43 -7.69
C ASN A 189 10.67 -4.95 -7.53
N SER A 190 10.69 -5.39 -6.27
CA SER A 190 10.98 -6.77 -5.90
C SER A 190 10.07 -7.22 -4.76
N LEU A 191 9.53 -8.42 -4.88
CA LEU A 191 8.75 -9.08 -3.83
C LEU A 191 9.62 -9.73 -2.74
N PHE A 192 10.90 -9.34 -2.67
CA PHE A 192 11.86 -9.76 -1.65
C PHE A 192 12.35 -8.54 -0.87
N THR A 193 12.40 -8.68 0.45
CA THR A 193 12.94 -7.66 1.34
C THR A 193 14.45 -7.61 1.25
N THR A 194 15.03 -6.42 1.11
CA THR A 194 16.49 -6.21 1.22
C THR A 194 16.91 -5.96 2.66
N LEU A 195 18.14 -6.31 3.01
CA LEU A 195 18.70 -6.02 4.34
C LEU A 195 18.59 -4.53 4.68
N GLN A 196 18.89 -3.66 3.72
CA GLN A 196 18.84 -2.20 3.88
C GLN A 196 17.42 -1.73 4.21
N ARG A 197 16.39 -2.30 3.57
CA ARG A 197 14.98 -1.99 3.87
C ARG A 197 14.63 -2.38 5.30
N GLU A 198 15.06 -3.56 5.75
CA GLU A 198 14.84 -4.00 7.14
C GLU A 198 15.56 -3.11 8.14
N GLN A 199 16.83 -2.80 7.91
CA GLN A 199 17.62 -1.98 8.80
C GLN A 199 17.03 -0.58 8.94
N VAL A 200 16.63 0.04 7.83
CA VAL A 200 16.03 1.38 7.83
C VAL A 200 14.75 1.43 8.65
N PHE A 201 13.99 0.34 8.72
CA PHE A 201 12.79 0.26 9.54
C PHE A 201 13.06 -0.15 11.00
N LYS A 202 13.91 -1.16 11.23
CA LYS A 202 14.14 -1.78 12.55
C LYS A 202 15.16 -1.02 13.41
N GLU A 203 16.22 -0.49 12.81
CA GLU A 203 17.35 0.10 13.54
C GLU A 203 17.02 1.53 13.98
N VAL A 204 16.11 1.63 14.93
CA VAL A 204 15.65 2.89 15.54
C VAL A 204 16.78 3.75 16.10
N GLY A 205 17.90 3.15 16.51
CA GLY A 205 19.08 3.87 17.04
C GLY A 205 19.90 4.54 15.95
N ALA A 206 20.13 3.84 14.84
CA ALA A 206 20.80 4.38 13.66
C ALA A 206 19.91 5.38 12.93
N ASN A 207 20.50 6.42 12.33
CA ASN A 207 19.79 7.36 11.46
C ASN A 207 20.47 7.42 10.09
N PRO A 208 20.44 6.33 9.32
CA PRO A 208 21.19 6.29 8.06
C PRO A 208 20.62 7.22 7.00
N TRP A 209 19.34 7.58 7.10
CA TRP A 209 18.65 8.41 6.11
C TRP A 209 18.64 9.90 6.46
N GLY A 210 18.58 10.30 7.72
CA GLY A 210 18.46 11.71 8.10
C GLY A 210 19.59 12.62 7.57
N PRO A 211 20.88 12.25 7.71
CA PRO A 211 21.99 13.05 7.19
C PRO A 211 22.00 13.19 5.67
N VAL A 212 21.52 12.18 4.94
CA VAL A 212 21.50 12.17 3.46
C VAL A 212 20.25 12.86 2.88
N LEU A 213 19.29 13.27 3.72
CA LEU A 213 18.18 14.08 3.28
C LEU A 213 18.64 15.50 2.88
N LYS A 214 18.00 16.06 1.85
CA LYS A 214 18.13 17.49 1.48
C LYS A 214 17.98 18.36 2.74
N PRO A 215 18.88 19.34 2.97
CA PRO A 215 18.85 20.17 4.17
C PRO A 215 17.47 20.75 4.50
N ASP A 216 16.75 21.21 3.47
CA ASP A 216 15.43 21.84 3.55
C ASP A 216 14.38 20.93 4.23
N VAL A 217 14.51 19.60 4.13
CA VAL A 217 13.55 18.64 4.70
C VAL A 217 14.06 17.98 5.99
N ARG A 218 15.29 18.28 6.45
CA ARG A 218 15.88 17.64 7.64
C ARG A 218 15.11 17.91 8.92
N ALA A 219 14.35 19.01 8.97
CA ALA A 219 13.46 19.31 10.10
C ALA A 219 12.40 18.22 10.33
N LEU A 220 12.08 17.42 9.31
CA LEU A 220 11.11 16.32 9.38
C LEU A 220 11.69 15.04 9.97
N VAL A 221 13.02 14.93 10.10
CA VAL A 221 13.68 13.69 10.56
C VAL A 221 13.28 13.34 11.98
N VAL A 222 13.26 14.31 12.89
CA VAL A 222 12.92 14.08 14.30
C VAL A 222 11.49 13.56 14.47
N PRO A 223 10.43 14.22 13.95
CA PRO A 223 9.08 13.70 14.07
C PRO A 223 8.91 12.36 13.34
N PHE A 224 9.51 12.19 12.15
CA PHE A 224 9.39 10.94 11.40
C PHE A 224 10.07 9.76 12.10
N ARG A 225 11.20 9.99 12.79
CA ARG A 225 11.82 8.98 13.67
C ARG A 225 10.92 8.64 14.86
N LYS A 226 10.26 9.60 15.49
CA LYS A 226 9.31 9.30 16.58
C LYS A 226 8.19 8.36 16.11
N LEU A 227 7.66 8.59 14.90
CA LEU A 227 6.68 7.71 14.28
C LEU A 227 7.23 6.29 14.04
N GLN A 228 8.45 6.18 13.49
CA GLN A 228 9.13 4.90 13.30
C GLN A 228 9.31 4.12 14.62
N ARG A 229 9.68 4.81 15.71
CA ARG A 229 9.76 4.20 17.06
C ARG A 229 8.42 3.65 17.51
N GLY A 230 7.35 4.40 17.25
CA GLY A 230 5.97 3.98 17.50
C GLY A 230 5.64 2.66 16.81
N PHE A 231 5.96 2.55 15.51
CA PHE A 231 5.78 1.30 14.76
C PHE A 231 6.55 0.12 15.35
N VAL A 232 7.85 0.29 15.56
CA VAL A 232 8.71 -0.76 16.11
C VAL A 232 8.23 -1.21 17.50
N SER A 233 7.81 -0.27 18.35
CA SER A 233 7.23 -0.58 19.65
C SER A 233 5.90 -1.33 19.53
N CYS A 234 5.06 -0.98 18.55
CA CYS A 234 3.78 -1.68 18.32
C CYS A 234 4.03 -3.12 17.84
N TYR A 235 4.96 -3.33 16.91
CA TYR A 235 5.35 -4.68 16.48
C TYR A 235 5.88 -5.54 17.63
N LYS A 236 6.82 -5.00 18.43
CA LYS A 236 7.33 -5.69 19.62
C LYS A 236 6.22 -6.01 20.62
N GLY A 237 5.34 -5.05 20.89
CA GLY A 237 4.24 -5.21 21.86
C GLY A 237 3.15 -6.19 21.40
N LEU A 238 2.92 -6.31 20.09
CA LEU A 238 1.99 -7.27 19.50
C LEU A 238 2.49 -8.71 19.60
N GLN A 239 3.80 -8.93 19.46
CA GLN A 239 4.39 -10.28 19.41
C GLN A 239 4.72 -10.85 20.79
N LEU A 240 4.84 -10.02 21.83
CA LEU A 240 5.00 -10.44 23.23
C LEU A 240 3.69 -10.89 23.89
N ARG A 241 2.54 -10.70 23.23
CA ARG A 241 1.24 -11.18 23.71
C ARG A 241 0.84 -12.27 22.73
N ASP A 242 0.71 -13.51 23.23
CA ASP A 242 0.11 -14.69 22.57
C ASP A 242 -0.59 -14.34 21.25
N GLY A 243 -0.18 -14.96 20.13
CA GLY A 243 -0.43 -14.56 18.73
C GLY A 243 -1.88 -14.17 18.36
N SER A 244 -2.85 -14.48 19.22
CA SER A 244 -4.20 -13.90 19.25
C SER A 244 -4.24 -12.36 19.44
N ALA A 245 -3.17 -11.71 19.91
CA ALA A 245 -3.09 -10.26 20.12
C ALA A 245 -3.00 -9.43 18.82
N MET A 246 -2.55 -10.05 17.72
CA MET A 246 -2.58 -9.50 16.36
C MET A 246 -4.01 -9.10 15.92
N LEU A 247 -5.04 -9.69 16.54
CA LEU A 247 -6.44 -9.46 16.25
C LEU A 247 -7.07 -8.33 17.09
N LYS A 248 -6.31 -7.71 18.01
CA LYS A 248 -6.86 -6.76 18.98
C LYS A 248 -6.76 -5.30 18.49
N LYS A 249 -7.93 -4.66 18.37
CA LYS A 249 -8.17 -3.22 18.09
C LYS A 249 -7.22 -2.19 18.75
N PRO A 250 -6.68 -2.38 19.98
CA PRO A 250 -5.86 -1.36 20.64
C PRO A 250 -4.53 -1.04 19.93
N SER A 251 -3.91 -1.99 19.23
CA SER A 251 -2.64 -1.73 18.53
C SER A 251 -2.83 -0.72 17.40
N TYR A 252 -3.90 -0.85 16.61
CA TYR A 252 -4.23 0.12 15.57
C TYR A 252 -4.43 1.52 16.14
N VAL A 253 -5.16 1.64 17.26
CA VAL A 253 -5.39 2.94 17.92
C VAL A 253 -4.08 3.59 18.34
N SER A 254 -3.14 2.83 18.91
CA SER A 254 -1.83 3.35 19.30
C SER A 254 -1.03 3.87 18.11
N ILE A 255 -0.94 3.10 17.02
CA ILE A 255 -0.16 3.53 15.86
C ILE A 255 -0.85 4.68 15.09
N TYR A 256 -2.18 4.66 15.00
CA TYR A 256 -2.98 5.75 14.45
C TYR A 256 -2.74 7.04 15.23
N HIS A 257 -2.74 6.98 16.56
CA HIS A 257 -2.43 8.12 17.42
C HIS A 257 -1.02 8.64 17.19
N ASN A 258 -0.02 7.76 17.03
CA ASN A 258 1.34 8.17 16.69
C ASN A 258 1.43 8.89 15.33
N PHE A 259 0.65 8.48 14.32
CA PHE A 259 0.54 9.23 13.06
C PHE A 259 -0.07 10.61 13.26
N HIS A 260 -1.15 10.69 14.03
CA HIS A 260 -1.77 11.97 14.33
C HIS A 260 -0.80 12.92 15.05
N LEU A 261 -0.03 12.41 16.03
CA LEU A 261 1.02 13.17 16.68
C LEU A 261 2.15 13.56 15.71
N PHE A 262 2.53 12.68 14.79
CA PHE A 262 3.51 12.97 13.75
C PHE A 262 3.11 14.21 12.94
N PHE A 263 1.92 14.21 12.33
CA PHE A 263 1.44 15.33 11.52
C PHE A 263 1.32 16.63 12.33
N ARG A 264 0.80 16.56 13.56
CA ARG A 264 0.72 17.72 14.46
C ARG A 264 2.06 18.26 14.93
N SER A 265 3.11 17.43 14.89
CA SER A 265 4.47 17.81 15.29
C SER A 265 5.34 18.30 14.14
N LEU A 266 4.81 18.31 12.91
CA LEU A 266 5.55 18.83 11.77
C LEU A 266 5.78 20.34 11.99
N PRO A 267 7.03 20.81 11.91
CA PRO A 267 7.30 22.23 12.02
C PRO A 267 6.78 22.96 10.79
N GLU A 268 6.37 24.22 10.93
CA GLU A 268 6.27 25.08 9.75
C GLU A 268 7.65 25.28 9.12
N GLY A 269 7.73 25.47 7.81
CA GLY A 269 9.00 25.76 7.17
C GLY A 269 9.05 25.53 5.67
N ILE A 270 10.25 25.79 5.13
CA ILE A 270 10.53 25.74 3.68
C ILE A 270 10.33 24.36 3.06
N TRP A 271 10.36 23.28 3.87
CA TRP A 271 10.13 21.92 3.39
C TRP A 271 8.77 21.77 2.67
N ARG A 272 7.75 22.56 3.05
CA ARG A 272 6.44 22.52 2.41
C ARG A 272 6.48 22.89 0.93
N GLN A 273 7.41 23.77 0.55
CA GLN A 273 7.58 24.27 -0.82
C GLN A 273 8.57 23.45 -1.64
N VAL A 274 9.19 22.42 -1.05
CA VAL A 274 10.16 21.58 -1.77
C VAL A 274 9.45 20.88 -2.92
N GLU A 275 9.89 21.18 -4.14
CA GLU A 275 9.39 20.56 -5.35
C GLU A 275 9.80 19.09 -5.43
N LEU A 276 8.86 18.29 -5.90
CA LEU A 276 8.99 16.85 -6.05
C LEU A 276 9.14 16.50 -7.53
N ILE A 277 10.13 15.68 -7.84
CA ILE A 277 10.20 15.01 -9.12
C ILE A 277 9.29 13.79 -9.10
N ASN A 278 8.74 13.45 -10.25
CA ASN A 278 8.07 12.18 -10.44
C ASN A 278 9.10 11.18 -10.99
N PRO A 279 9.58 10.21 -10.20
CA PRO A 279 10.62 9.29 -10.63
C PRO A 279 10.18 8.41 -11.82
N THR A 280 8.88 8.35 -12.13
CA THR A 280 8.36 7.67 -13.34
C THR A 280 8.51 8.49 -14.64
N HIS A 281 8.75 9.80 -14.54
CA HIS A 281 8.88 10.71 -15.70
C HIS A 281 10.31 10.93 -16.19
N ASN A 282 11.33 10.37 -15.52
CA ASN A 282 12.72 10.37 -16.03
C ASN A 282 12.97 9.28 -17.11
N ARG A 283 11.93 8.84 -17.82
CA ARG A 283 12.13 8.14 -19.10
C ARG A 283 12.36 9.21 -20.18
N PRO A 284 13.38 9.06 -21.06
CA PRO A 284 13.53 9.95 -22.21
C PRO A 284 12.19 10.05 -22.94
N THR A 285 11.78 11.28 -23.23
CA THR A 285 10.54 11.61 -23.94
C THR A 285 10.49 10.83 -25.26
N GLY A 286 9.68 9.78 -25.30
CA GLY A 286 9.52 8.95 -26.49
C GLY A 286 8.66 7.69 -26.33
N ALA A 287 8.51 7.14 -25.12
CA ALA A 287 7.71 5.94 -24.92
C ALA A 287 6.28 6.26 -24.44
N LYS A 288 5.30 6.15 -25.35
CA LYS A 288 3.86 6.13 -25.00
C LYS A 288 3.60 5.00 -23.99
N ARG A 289 2.81 5.29 -22.95
CA ARG A 289 2.26 4.26 -22.05
C ARG A 289 1.32 3.35 -22.86
N THR A 290 1.78 2.18 -23.27
CA THR A 290 0.91 1.08 -23.67
C THR A 290 0.48 0.32 -22.42
N LEU A 291 -0.83 0.25 -22.22
CA LEU A 291 -1.51 -0.55 -21.19
C LEU A 291 -1.43 -2.03 -21.56
N THR A 292 -0.28 -2.67 -21.36
CA THR A 292 -0.15 -4.13 -21.29
C THR A 292 1.20 -4.43 -20.66
N ASP A 293 1.22 -4.87 -19.41
CA ASP A 293 2.23 -5.79 -18.87
C ASP A 293 1.80 -6.25 -17.47
N ALA A 294 0.79 -7.12 -17.46
CA ALA A 294 0.68 -8.14 -16.44
C ALA A 294 1.44 -9.36 -16.99
N GLY A 295 2.74 -9.42 -16.70
CA GLY A 295 3.62 -10.51 -17.11
C GLY A 295 3.27 -11.80 -16.36
N PHE A 296 2.45 -12.63 -16.98
CA PHE A 296 2.57 -14.08 -16.89
C PHE A 296 3.76 -14.46 -17.76
N ALA A 297 4.76 -15.13 -17.17
CA ALA A 297 5.83 -15.74 -17.92
C ALA A 297 5.26 -16.97 -18.64
N ASP A 298 5.31 -16.97 -19.97
CA ASP A 298 5.19 -18.17 -20.77
C ASP A 298 6.46 -18.35 -21.60
N LEU A 299 6.83 -19.61 -21.73
CA LEU A 299 8.11 -20.13 -22.13
C LEU A 299 8.37 -19.85 -23.61
N GLY A 300 9.61 -19.47 -23.93
CA GLY A 300 10.05 -19.27 -25.30
C GLY A 300 10.10 -20.58 -26.07
N GLU A 301 9.46 -20.59 -27.24
CA GLU A 301 9.86 -21.41 -28.37
C GLU A 301 10.28 -20.50 -29.52
N GLN A 302 11.37 -20.91 -30.16
CA GLN A 302 12.16 -20.13 -31.10
C GLN A 302 11.54 -20.06 -32.49
N ASP A 303 11.82 -18.91 -33.08
CA ASP A 303 11.58 -18.38 -34.41
C ASP A 303 12.09 -19.29 -35.56
N GLU A 304 11.30 -19.40 -36.63
CA GLU A 304 11.79 -19.54 -38.01
C GLU A 304 10.79 -18.87 -38.97
N GLY A 305 11.27 -17.99 -39.84
CA GLY A 305 10.61 -17.72 -41.13
C GLY A 305 10.47 -16.26 -41.55
N SER A 306 11.59 -15.70 -42.00
CA SER A 306 11.77 -14.72 -43.09
C SER A 306 10.53 -14.21 -43.86
N GLY A 307 10.46 -12.88 -44.04
CA GLY A 307 9.72 -12.26 -45.15
C GLY A 307 9.29 -10.82 -44.92
N SER A 308 10.08 -9.87 -45.41
CA SER A 308 9.64 -8.50 -45.78
C SER A 308 9.72 -8.38 -47.31
N PRO A 309 9.25 -7.30 -47.99
CA PRO A 309 8.49 -6.11 -47.56
C PRO A 309 7.29 -5.79 -48.50
N THR A 310 6.44 -4.81 -48.17
CA THR A 310 6.21 -3.57 -48.97
C THR A 310 5.10 -2.67 -48.39
N PRO A 311 5.16 -1.35 -48.65
CA PRO A 311 4.37 -0.32 -47.96
C PRO A 311 3.19 0.15 -48.80
N GLU A 312 2.09 0.61 -48.20
CA GLU A 312 1.26 1.63 -48.85
C GLU A 312 0.25 2.36 -47.96
N SER A 313 0.27 3.68 -48.12
CA SER A 313 -0.83 4.64 -48.08
C SER A 313 -1.39 5.12 -46.74
N SER A 314 -1.15 6.42 -46.57
CA SER A 314 -1.81 7.40 -45.73
C SER A 314 -3.33 7.47 -45.93
N SER A 315 -4.07 7.67 -44.83
CA SER A 315 -5.11 8.70 -44.81
C SER A 315 -5.35 9.16 -43.37
N ASN A 316 -5.02 10.43 -43.14
CA ASN A 316 -5.44 11.22 -41.99
C ASN A 316 -6.94 11.53 -42.13
N GLU A 317 -7.74 11.17 -41.13
CA GLU A 317 -8.98 11.90 -40.85
C GLU A 317 -9.06 12.22 -39.35
N MET A 318 -8.96 13.51 -39.05
CA MET A 318 -9.28 14.13 -37.76
C MET A 318 -10.74 14.65 -37.79
N PRO A 319 -11.32 14.97 -36.62
CA PRO A 319 -12.72 14.67 -36.28
C PRO A 319 -13.70 15.81 -36.60
N PRO A 320 -15.03 15.54 -36.57
CA PRO A 320 -16.03 16.59 -36.64
C PRO A 320 -16.10 17.45 -35.34
N PRO A 321 -16.56 18.71 -35.44
CA PRO A 321 -16.45 19.75 -34.41
C PRO A 321 -17.52 19.68 -33.29
N PRO A 322 -17.35 20.44 -32.19
CA PRO A 322 -18.21 20.37 -31.01
C PRO A 322 -19.51 21.18 -31.17
N VAL A 323 -20.58 20.67 -30.57
CA VAL A 323 -21.88 21.37 -30.46
C VAL A 323 -21.93 22.14 -29.13
N ALA A 324 -22.23 23.45 -29.23
CA ALA A 324 -22.36 24.40 -28.12
C ALA A 324 -23.81 24.42 -27.53
N PRO A 325 -24.03 25.07 -26.36
CA PRO A 325 -25.06 24.65 -25.40
C PRO A 325 -26.40 25.40 -25.54
N VAL A 326 -27.47 24.75 -25.08
CA VAL A 326 -28.79 25.37 -24.88
C VAL A 326 -29.00 25.68 -23.40
N ALA A 327 -29.42 26.91 -23.12
CA ALA A 327 -29.67 27.45 -21.79
C ALA A 327 -31.17 27.55 -21.43
N SER A 328 -31.41 27.53 -20.12
CA SER A 328 -32.63 27.90 -19.36
C SER A 328 -33.81 26.90 -19.45
N SER A 329 -34.55 26.59 -18.37
CA SER A 329 -35.00 27.48 -17.30
C SER A 329 -35.51 26.73 -16.04
N SER A 330 -35.61 27.49 -14.95
CA SER A 330 -36.65 27.41 -13.89
C SER A 330 -36.44 26.47 -12.69
N ARG A 331 -36.18 27.13 -11.53
CA ARG A 331 -36.41 26.64 -10.16
C ARG A 331 -37.92 26.47 -9.87
N PRO A 332 -38.27 25.73 -8.80
CA PRO A 332 -38.76 26.46 -7.63
C PRO A 332 -38.12 26.00 -6.29
N HIS A 333 -38.03 26.96 -5.38
CA HIS A 333 -37.78 26.78 -3.95
C HIS A 333 -39.01 26.21 -3.25
N PHE A 334 -38.82 25.25 -2.34
CA PHE A 334 -39.55 25.20 -1.07
C PHE A 334 -38.70 24.51 0.02
N THR A 335 -38.98 24.87 1.26
CA THR A 335 -38.13 24.86 2.44
C THR A 335 -38.42 23.70 3.41
N ARG A 336 -37.49 23.49 4.36
CA ARG A 336 -37.61 22.80 5.67
C ARG A 336 -37.88 21.28 5.69
N SER A 337 -36.93 20.50 6.22
CA SER A 337 -36.92 20.11 7.64
C SER A 337 -35.82 19.08 7.93
N ALA A 338 -34.81 19.51 8.69
CA ALA A 338 -34.02 18.60 9.52
C ALA A 338 -34.86 18.16 10.73
N ALA A 339 -34.41 17.09 11.41
CA ALA A 339 -34.87 16.59 12.73
C ALA A 339 -36.10 15.67 12.78
N LYS A 340 -35.89 14.36 12.53
CA LYS A 340 -36.50 13.27 13.34
C LYS A 340 -35.92 11.88 12.99
N ALA A 341 -34.80 11.51 13.60
CA ALA A 341 -34.39 10.10 13.69
C ALA A 341 -33.41 9.90 14.87
N ALA A 342 -33.82 10.31 16.07
CA ALA A 342 -33.11 10.04 17.31
C ALA A 342 -34.11 9.85 18.45
N LYS A 343 -34.85 8.73 18.43
CA LYS A 343 -35.47 8.10 19.61
C LYS A 343 -36.15 6.79 19.22
N ARG A 344 -35.43 5.68 19.32
CA ARG A 344 -35.99 4.32 19.49
C ARG A 344 -34.85 3.35 19.81
N LEU A 345 -34.42 3.40 21.07
CA LEU A 345 -33.64 2.36 21.77
C LEU A 345 -33.60 2.74 23.25
N ARG A 346 -34.78 2.65 23.88
CA ARG A 346 -35.00 2.45 25.32
C ARG A 346 -36.39 1.86 25.49
N SER A 347 -36.45 0.53 25.49
CA SER A 347 -37.44 -0.30 26.18
C SER A 347 -36.73 -1.60 26.51
#